data_AF-A0A9X3XIZ6-F1
#
_entry.id   AF-A0A9X3XIZ6-F1
#
_cell.length_a   1.000
_cell.length_b   1.000
_cell.length_c   1.000
_cell.angle_alpha   90.00
_cell.angle_beta   90.00
_cell.angle_gamma   90.00
#
_symmetry.space_group_name_H-M   'P 1'
#
loop_
_entity.id
_entity.type
_entity.pdbx_description
1 polymer ?
#
loop_
_entity_poly.entity_id
_entity_poly.type
_entity_poly.pdbx_seq_one_letter_code
_entity_poly.pdbx_strand_id
1 'polypeptide(L)'
;MNLHRLSLVTFASFALASVIVAGCDAQVDPDYQGEALATVQGSVVNDGSTASAAEVALIWSLPQQNPDGLFGTSAAVSGQFPASFTLPIFTPPPDAALITAEESGQDKVGLALILAVKPGTSEGSISDFEQVEANMLGMSEDHVLVYVDHELEPNSIWESLLGGRPSPGYHLMEVVRKTPEEKQAIQACYQTYGDAINGCYDQCSQMSSDDYDACLADCDVQHPEPDCGSGKDTFREAPNGFGTAIEVHLGEPAQGIDWF
;
A
#
# COMPACT_ATOMS: atom_id res chain seq x y z
N MET A 1 38.48 35.23 -68.26
CA MET A 1 38.19 36.59 -67.74
C MET A 1 37.44 36.44 -66.42
N ASN A 2 37.92 37.15 -65.38
CA ASN A 2 37.40 37.29 -64.00
C ASN A 2 37.51 36.01 -63.14
N LEU A 3 38.49 35.77 -62.24
CA LEU A 3 39.29 36.57 -61.28
C LEU A 3 38.50 37.20 -60.12
N HIS A 4 38.98 36.92 -58.90
CA HIS A 4 38.62 37.41 -57.54
C HIS A 4 37.73 36.45 -56.71
N ARG A 5 38.00 36.10 -55.44
CA ARG A 5 38.98 36.57 -54.43
C ARG A 5 39.11 35.48 -53.34
N LEU A 6 40.34 35.16 -52.94
CA LEU A 6 40.67 34.54 -51.65
C LEU A 6 40.39 35.53 -50.52
N SER A 7 39.82 35.06 -49.41
CA SER A 7 39.90 35.73 -48.11
C SER A 7 40.28 34.71 -47.03
N LEU A 8 41.55 34.79 -46.62
CA LEU A 8 42.08 34.39 -45.31
C LEU A 8 41.46 35.31 -44.24
N VAL A 9 40.86 34.78 -43.17
CA VAL A 9 40.76 35.49 -41.87
C VAL A 9 40.69 34.47 -40.72
N THR A 10 41.83 34.34 -40.04
CA THR A 10 42.03 34.24 -38.57
C THR A 10 41.47 33.05 -37.77
N PHE A 11 42.39 32.14 -37.42
CA PHE A 11 42.31 31.25 -36.26
C PHE A 11 42.18 32.08 -34.97
N ALA A 12 41.01 32.07 -34.33
CA ALA A 12 40.83 32.57 -32.98
C ALA A 12 40.97 31.40 -31.99
N SER A 13 42.01 31.47 -31.17
CA SER A 13 42.32 30.57 -30.06
C SER A 13 41.09 30.35 -29.16
N PHE A 14 40.52 29.15 -29.19
CA PHE A 14 39.63 28.68 -28.12
C PHE A 14 40.49 28.39 -26.90
N ALA A 15 40.56 29.36 -25.99
CA ALA A 15 41.12 29.16 -24.66
C ALA A 15 40.31 28.06 -23.95
N LEU A 16 41.02 27.01 -23.58
CA LEU A 16 40.55 25.89 -22.77
C LEU A 16 40.04 26.43 -21.41
N ALA A 17 38.74 26.71 -21.31
CA ALA A 17 38.09 26.90 -20.03
C ALA A 17 37.84 25.51 -19.43
N SER A 18 38.91 24.91 -18.91
CA SER A 18 38.84 23.77 -17.98
C SER A 18 38.23 24.26 -16.68
N VAL A 19 36.91 24.46 -16.67
CA VAL A 19 36.15 24.67 -15.44
C VAL A 19 36.28 23.37 -14.66
N ILE A 20 37.04 23.48 -13.58
CA ILE A 20 37.25 22.47 -12.57
C ILE A 20 35.86 22.04 -12.10
N VAL A 21 35.43 20.84 -12.52
CA VAL A 21 34.36 20.09 -11.88
C VAL A 21 34.93 19.61 -10.53
N ALA A 22 35.13 20.55 -9.61
CA ALA A 22 35.33 20.23 -8.21
C ALA A 22 33.96 19.81 -7.71
N GLY A 23 33.79 18.50 -7.52
CA GLY A 23 32.54 17.86 -7.17
C GLY A 23 31.88 18.54 -5.98
N CYS A 24 30.61 18.89 -6.15
CA CYS A 24 29.72 19.35 -5.08
C CYS A 24 29.41 18.25 -4.04
N ASP A 25 30.04 17.08 -4.13
CA ASP A 25 29.81 15.94 -3.22
C ASP A 25 30.19 16.23 -1.75
N ALA A 26 31.03 17.25 -1.48
CA ALA A 26 31.51 17.52 -0.12
C ALA A 26 30.61 18.45 0.72
N GLN A 27 29.47 18.93 0.19
CA GLN A 27 28.56 19.82 0.93
C GLN A 27 27.25 19.16 1.38
N VAL A 28 27.11 17.86 1.15
CA VAL A 28 25.96 17.13 1.65
C VAL A 28 26.19 16.80 3.11
N ASP A 29 25.20 17.10 3.95
CA ASP A 29 25.18 16.72 5.35
C ASP A 29 25.40 15.19 5.47
N PRO A 30 26.30 14.70 6.34
CA PRO A 30 26.47 13.25 6.56
C PRO A 30 25.16 12.54 6.94
N ASP A 31 24.17 13.27 7.46
CA ASP A 31 22.85 12.75 7.82
C ASP A 31 21.80 12.87 6.70
N TYR A 32 22.18 13.35 5.50
CA TYR A 32 21.28 13.43 4.35
C TYR A 32 20.95 12.03 3.80
N GLN A 33 19.68 11.67 3.85
CA GLN A 33 19.19 10.36 3.39
C GLN A 33 18.69 10.34 1.94
N GLY A 34 18.81 11.46 1.22
CA GLY A 34 18.18 11.64 -0.09
C GLY A 34 16.87 12.43 -0.01
N GLU A 35 16.19 12.56 -1.15
CA GLU A 35 14.82 13.08 -1.18
C GLU A 35 13.84 12.01 -0.69
N ALA A 36 12.85 12.41 0.10
CA ALA A 36 11.80 11.50 0.53
C ALA A 36 10.94 11.09 -0.68
N LEU A 37 10.66 9.79 -0.80
CA LEU A 37 9.75 9.22 -1.79
C LEU A 37 8.29 9.58 -1.49
N ALA A 38 7.97 9.74 -0.20
CA ALA A 38 6.67 10.20 0.29
C ALA A 38 6.82 10.83 1.68
N THR A 39 5.84 11.65 2.06
CA THR A 39 5.76 12.25 3.40
C THR A 39 4.34 12.12 3.91
N VAL A 40 4.15 11.36 5.00
CA VAL A 40 2.86 11.27 5.69
C VAL A 40 2.81 12.32 6.79
N GLN A 41 1.71 13.03 6.90
CA GLN A 41 1.51 14.07 7.91
C GLN A 41 0.15 13.89 8.57
N GLY A 42 0.06 14.23 9.86
CA GLY A 42 -1.17 14.05 10.61
C GLY A 42 -1.06 14.49 12.05
N SER A 43 -2.00 14.01 12.85
CA SER A 43 -2.00 14.21 14.29
C SER A 43 -2.36 12.93 15.04
N VAL A 44 -1.72 12.74 16.19
CA VAL A 44 -2.11 11.72 17.16
C VAL A 44 -3.12 12.35 18.10
N VAL A 45 -4.33 11.80 18.15
CA VAL A 45 -5.45 12.28 18.96
C VAL A 45 -5.67 11.32 20.13
N ASN A 46 -6.01 11.87 21.28
CA ASN A 46 -6.18 11.09 22.50
C ASN A 46 -7.64 11.09 22.95
N ASP A 47 -8.31 9.94 22.82
CA ASP A 47 -9.71 9.76 23.19
C ASP A 47 -9.90 9.19 24.61
N GLY A 48 -8.87 9.26 25.46
CA GLY A 48 -8.93 8.82 26.87
C GLY A 48 -7.74 7.99 27.36
N SER A 49 -6.70 7.83 26.55
CA SER A 49 -5.41 7.23 26.90
C SER A 49 -4.60 8.09 27.88
N THR A 50 -3.78 7.44 28.71
CA THR A 50 -2.81 8.12 29.60
C THR A 50 -1.40 8.20 29.00
N ALA A 51 -1.24 7.87 27.71
CA ALA A 51 0.05 7.93 27.03
C ALA A 51 0.65 9.34 27.11
N SER A 52 1.92 9.42 27.54
CA SER A 52 2.68 10.67 27.65
C SER A 52 3.73 10.84 26.55
N ALA A 53 3.98 9.78 25.77
CA ALA A 53 4.85 9.77 24.60
C ALA A 53 4.38 8.66 23.64
N ALA A 54 4.47 8.92 22.35
CA ALA A 54 4.17 7.96 21.30
C ALA A 54 5.19 8.09 20.15
N GLU A 55 5.14 7.14 19.24
CA GLU A 55 5.85 7.16 17.98
C GLU A 55 4.85 6.75 16.90
N VAL A 56 4.87 7.43 15.76
CA VAL A 56 4.05 7.01 14.62
C VAL A 56 4.90 6.14 13.73
N ALA A 57 4.47 4.90 13.55
CA ALA A 57 5.18 3.89 12.76
C ALA A 57 4.31 3.40 11.61
N LEU A 58 4.94 3.16 10.48
CA LEU A 58 4.38 2.39 9.37
C LEU A 58 4.74 0.93 9.62
N ILE A 59 3.75 0.06 9.76
CA ILE A 59 3.98 -1.38 9.91
C ILE A 59 3.44 -2.06 8.66
N TRP A 60 4.34 -2.63 7.87
CA TRP A 60 3.96 -3.35 6.66
C TRP A 60 3.22 -4.64 7.03
N SER A 61 1.98 -4.77 6.57
CA SER A 61 1.13 -5.93 6.73
C SER A 61 1.70 -7.10 5.95
N LEU A 62 2.06 -8.16 6.67
CA LEU A 62 2.36 -9.44 6.06
C LEU A 62 1.10 -10.31 6.11
N PRO A 63 0.74 -10.99 5.01
CA PRO A 63 -0.15 -12.14 5.12
C PRO A 63 0.45 -13.12 6.13
N GLN A 64 -0.40 -13.87 6.84
CA GLN A 64 -0.05 -14.78 7.96
C GLN A 64 1.06 -15.82 7.68
N GLN A 65 1.65 -15.84 6.48
CA GLN A 65 2.63 -16.82 6.03
C GLN A 65 4.08 -16.50 6.38
N ASN A 66 4.41 -15.30 6.87
CA ASN A 66 5.78 -14.97 7.25
C ASN A 66 5.86 -14.28 8.62
N PRO A 67 6.05 -15.03 9.73
CA PRO A 67 6.16 -14.45 11.06
C PRO A 67 7.46 -13.65 11.27
N ASP A 68 8.46 -13.78 10.39
CA ASP A 68 9.83 -13.38 10.67
C ASP A 68 10.22 -11.96 10.16
N GLY A 69 9.27 -11.09 9.80
CA GLY A 69 9.66 -9.74 9.38
C GLY A 69 8.57 -8.71 9.26
N LEU A 70 8.14 -8.10 10.36
CA LEU A 70 7.54 -6.78 10.29
C LEU A 70 8.66 -5.76 10.02
N PHE A 71 8.44 -4.96 8.98
CA PHE A 71 9.31 -3.86 8.65
C PHE A 71 8.59 -2.58 9.02
N GLY A 72 9.33 -1.62 9.57
CA GLY A 72 8.75 -0.33 9.87
C GLY A 72 9.71 0.83 9.71
N THR A 73 9.12 1.95 9.34
CA THR A 73 9.73 3.28 9.38
C THR A 73 8.90 4.12 10.31
N SER A 74 9.54 4.95 11.12
CA SER A 74 8.85 5.67 12.18
C SER A 74 9.33 7.10 12.37
N ALA A 75 8.46 7.89 12.99
CA ALA A 75 8.73 9.26 13.41
C ALA A 75 8.28 9.43 14.86
N ALA A 76 9.20 9.93 15.70
CA ALA A 76 8.90 10.21 17.10
C ALA A 76 7.80 11.27 17.23
N VAL A 77 6.85 11.06 18.14
CA VAL A 77 5.78 12.01 18.48
C VAL A 77 5.78 12.23 19.99
N SER A 78 6.50 13.26 20.43
CA SER A 78 6.56 13.64 21.85
C SER A 78 5.71 14.87 22.13
N GLY A 79 4.89 14.86 23.19
CA GLY A 79 4.22 16.08 23.63
C GLY A 79 2.91 15.86 24.39
N GLN A 80 2.12 16.93 24.46
CA GLN A 80 0.73 16.89 24.90
C GLN A 80 -0.15 16.57 23.68
N PHE A 81 -1.10 15.64 23.82
CA PHE A 81 -2.02 15.30 22.74
C PHE A 81 -3.20 16.29 22.68
N PRO A 82 -3.67 16.68 21.48
CA PRO A 82 -3.24 16.19 20.18
C PRO A 82 -1.85 16.68 19.76
N ALA A 83 -1.07 15.81 19.11
CA ALA A 83 0.31 16.09 18.69
C ALA A 83 0.47 15.85 17.19
N SER A 84 0.97 16.85 16.47
CA SER A 84 1.24 16.71 15.03
C SER A 84 2.50 15.90 14.76
N PHE A 85 2.53 15.19 13.64
CA PHE A 85 3.70 14.47 13.17
C PHE A 85 3.95 14.66 11.68
N THR A 86 5.19 14.40 11.28
CA THR A 86 5.61 14.33 9.88
C THR A 86 6.56 13.14 9.75
N LEU A 87 6.21 12.21 8.86
CA LEU A 87 6.93 10.96 8.65
C LEU A 87 7.43 10.91 7.21
N PRO A 88 8.69 11.31 6.95
CA PRO A 88 9.31 11.13 5.65
C PRO A 88 9.68 9.66 5.42
N ILE A 89 9.48 9.19 4.19
CA ILE A 89 9.77 7.81 3.77
C ILE A 89 10.80 7.88 2.66
N PHE A 90 11.98 7.28 2.88
CA PHE A 90 13.12 7.42 1.97
C PHE A 90 13.39 6.20 1.10
N THR A 91 12.86 5.04 1.45
CA THR A 91 13.13 3.78 0.75
C THR A 91 11.84 3.02 0.54
N PRO A 92 11.68 2.29 -0.60
CA PRO A 92 10.57 1.37 -0.80
C PRO A 92 10.46 0.34 0.34
N PRO A 93 9.28 -0.28 0.56
CA PRO A 93 9.21 -1.47 1.38
C PRO A 93 10.18 -2.54 0.86
N PRO A 94 10.74 -3.38 1.73
CA PRO A 94 11.52 -4.53 1.28
C PRO A 94 10.62 -5.52 0.54
N ASP A 95 11.17 -6.27 -0.41
CA ASP A 95 10.42 -7.26 -1.21
C ASP A 95 9.62 -8.26 -0.36
N ALA A 96 10.15 -8.64 0.81
CA ALA A 96 9.47 -9.55 1.74
C ALA A 96 8.17 -8.98 2.34
N ALA A 97 7.98 -7.66 2.26
CA ALA A 97 6.78 -6.95 2.69
C ALA A 97 5.77 -6.73 1.56
N LEU A 98 6.07 -7.17 0.33
CA LEU A 98 5.17 -7.05 -0.81
C LEU A 98 4.28 -8.30 -0.91
N ILE A 99 2.98 -8.05 -1.01
CA ILE A 99 1.97 -9.08 -1.24
C ILE A 99 1.89 -9.32 -2.74
N THR A 100 2.11 -10.56 -3.17
CA THR A 100 2.01 -10.97 -4.57
C THR A 100 0.65 -11.61 -4.82
N ALA A 101 -0.08 -11.18 -5.87
CA ALA A 101 -1.32 -11.84 -6.25
C ALA A 101 -1.04 -13.27 -6.74
N GLU A 102 -1.71 -14.28 -6.17
CA GLU A 102 -1.49 -15.69 -6.54
C GLU A 102 -1.83 -15.98 -8.01
N GLU A 103 -2.83 -15.28 -8.56
CA GLU A 103 -3.35 -15.53 -9.91
C GLU A 103 -2.40 -15.09 -11.02
N SER A 104 -1.85 -13.88 -10.93
CA SER A 104 -0.90 -13.37 -11.94
C SER A 104 0.55 -13.65 -11.56
N GLY A 105 0.86 -13.71 -10.26
CA GLY A 105 2.23 -13.76 -9.75
C GLY A 105 3.07 -12.51 -10.08
N GLN A 106 2.48 -11.52 -10.76
CA GLN A 106 3.19 -10.33 -11.24
C GLN A 106 2.93 -9.16 -10.32
N ASP A 107 1.66 -8.88 -9.98
CA ASP A 107 1.30 -7.72 -9.15
C ASP A 107 1.84 -7.84 -7.73
N LYS A 108 2.54 -6.78 -7.30
CA LYS A 108 3.21 -6.65 -6.01
C LYS A 108 2.79 -5.36 -5.34
N VAL A 109 2.12 -5.49 -4.20
CA VAL A 109 1.61 -4.35 -3.44
C VAL A 109 2.04 -4.49 -1.99
N GLY A 110 2.63 -3.42 -1.44
CA GLY A 110 2.86 -3.29 0.00
C GLY A 110 1.68 -2.55 0.64
N LEU A 111 1.18 -3.05 1.76
CA LEU A 111 0.19 -2.38 2.59
C LEU A 111 0.79 -2.09 3.95
N ALA A 112 0.78 -0.84 4.40
CA ALA A 112 1.27 -0.45 5.72
C ALA A 112 0.16 0.17 6.57
N LEU A 113 0.00 -0.37 7.78
CA LEU A 113 -0.80 0.23 8.83
C LEU A 113 -0.06 1.41 9.44
N ILE A 114 -0.78 2.47 9.78
CA ILE A 114 -0.23 3.67 10.40
C ILE A 114 -0.58 3.60 11.89
N LEU A 115 0.40 3.27 12.72
CA LEU A 115 0.18 2.99 14.14
C LEU A 115 0.79 4.08 15.02
N ALA A 116 0.14 4.38 16.13
CA ALA A 116 0.81 4.97 17.28
C ALA A 116 1.32 3.84 18.17
N VAL A 117 2.62 3.83 18.45
CA VAL A 117 3.29 2.82 19.27
C VAL A 117 4.10 3.47 20.40
N LYS A 118 4.50 2.69 21.40
CA LYS A 118 5.45 3.17 22.43
C LYS A 118 6.79 3.53 21.77
N PRO A 119 7.51 4.57 22.25
CA PRO A 119 8.81 4.91 21.71
C PRO A 119 9.79 3.73 21.70
N GLY A 120 10.52 3.56 20.60
CA GLY A 120 11.51 2.49 20.42
C GLY A 120 10.93 1.16 19.92
N THR A 121 9.63 1.10 19.62
CA THR A 121 8.99 -0.12 19.08
C THR A 121 9.44 -0.42 17.66
N SER A 122 9.75 0.60 16.88
CA SER A 122 10.13 0.51 15.46
C SER A 122 11.64 0.57 15.22
N GLU A 123 12.45 0.50 16.29
CA GLU A 123 13.89 0.43 16.15
C GLU A 123 14.33 -0.98 15.72
N GLY A 124 14.71 -1.12 14.44
CA GLY A 124 15.26 -2.34 13.87
C GLY A 124 14.23 -3.20 13.13
N SER A 125 14.60 -4.45 12.85
CA SER A 125 13.67 -5.42 12.26
C SER A 125 12.72 -5.87 13.36
N ILE A 126 11.43 -5.59 13.18
CA ILE A 126 10.42 -6.05 14.14
C ILE A 126 10.15 -7.51 13.81
N SER A 127 10.76 -8.42 14.55
CA SER A 127 10.66 -9.86 14.27
C SER A 127 9.38 -10.49 14.82
N ASP A 128 8.53 -9.72 15.50
CA ASP A 128 7.38 -10.27 16.21
C ASP A 128 6.19 -9.30 16.22
N PHE A 129 5.06 -9.76 15.66
CA PHE A 129 3.80 -9.03 15.69
C PHE A 129 3.25 -8.87 17.11
N GLU A 130 3.49 -9.84 18.00
CA GLU A 130 3.08 -9.76 19.41
C GLU A 130 3.75 -8.56 20.09
N GLN A 131 4.99 -8.22 19.71
CA GLN A 131 5.67 -7.04 20.23
C GLN A 131 5.04 -5.73 19.75
N VAL A 132 4.64 -5.66 18.48
CA VAL A 132 3.91 -4.49 17.96
C VAL A 132 2.59 -4.34 18.68
N GLU A 133 1.82 -5.43 18.80
CA GLU A 133 0.53 -5.44 19.47
C GLU A 133 0.66 -4.99 20.94
N ALA A 134 1.63 -5.54 21.68
CA ALA A 134 1.88 -5.19 23.08
C ALA A 134 2.33 -3.72 23.28
N ASN A 135 2.85 -3.10 22.22
CA ASN A 135 3.31 -1.71 22.24
C ASN A 135 2.40 -0.75 21.48
N MET A 136 1.33 -1.25 20.86
CA MET A 136 0.36 -0.45 20.15
C MET A 136 -0.40 0.42 21.15
N LEU A 137 -0.44 1.72 20.85
CA LEU A 137 -1.20 2.73 21.60
C LEU A 137 -2.45 3.17 20.82
N GLY A 138 -2.48 2.94 19.51
CA GLY A 138 -3.51 3.41 18.61
C GLY A 138 -3.20 3.16 17.14
N MET A 139 -4.12 3.50 16.24
CA MET A 139 -3.93 3.40 14.79
C MET A 139 -4.71 4.46 14.01
N SER A 140 -4.33 4.68 12.76
CA SER A 140 -5.20 5.35 11.80
C SER A 140 -6.23 4.37 11.28
N GLU A 141 -7.48 4.72 11.48
CA GLU A 141 -8.63 3.88 11.19
C GLU A 141 -9.14 4.03 9.76
N ASP A 142 -8.95 5.22 9.21
CA ASP A 142 -9.52 5.64 7.94
C ASP A 142 -8.46 5.71 6.84
N HIS A 143 -7.18 5.47 7.17
CA HIS A 143 -6.09 5.57 6.21
C HIS A 143 -5.09 4.44 6.35
N VAL A 144 -4.57 4.02 5.19
CA VAL A 144 -3.37 3.19 5.10
C VAL A 144 -2.38 3.81 4.13
N LEU A 145 -1.13 3.36 4.21
CA LEU A 145 -0.14 3.63 3.18
C LEU A 145 -0.05 2.41 2.26
N VAL A 146 -0.14 2.64 0.96
CA VAL A 146 0.04 1.61 -0.06
C VAL A 146 1.30 1.91 -0.87
N TYR A 147 2.05 0.87 -1.21
CA TYR A 147 3.14 0.93 -2.18
C TYR A 147 2.82 0.01 -3.36
N VAL A 148 2.88 0.55 -4.56
CA VAL A 148 2.67 -0.16 -5.82
C VAL A 148 4.02 -0.28 -6.53
N ASP A 149 4.52 -1.51 -6.71
CA ASP A 149 5.85 -1.75 -7.28
C ASP A 149 5.93 -1.41 -8.79
N HIS A 150 4.88 -1.77 -9.53
CA HIS A 150 4.76 -1.57 -10.97
C HIS A 150 3.31 -1.34 -11.39
N GLU A 151 3.08 -1.05 -12.66
CA GLU A 151 1.74 -0.81 -13.19
C GLU A 151 0.87 -2.07 -13.03
N LEU A 152 -0.22 -1.95 -12.26
CA LEU A 152 -1.11 -3.06 -11.96
C LEU A 152 -1.80 -3.58 -13.23
N GLU A 153 -1.93 -4.90 -13.31
CA GLU A 153 -2.64 -5.54 -14.40
C GLU A 153 -4.14 -5.16 -14.42
N PRO A 154 -4.74 -4.96 -15.61
CA PRO A 154 -6.18 -4.75 -15.71
C PRO A 154 -6.97 -5.95 -15.19
N ASN A 155 -8.03 -5.67 -14.44
CA ASN A 155 -8.91 -6.62 -13.77
C ASN A 155 -8.22 -7.48 -12.71
N SER A 156 -7.05 -7.08 -12.21
CA SER A 156 -6.43 -7.79 -11.08
C SER A 156 -7.21 -7.55 -9.79
N ILE A 157 -7.05 -8.45 -8.82
CA ILE A 157 -7.64 -8.27 -7.49
C ILE A 157 -7.22 -6.94 -6.85
N TRP A 158 -6.01 -6.46 -7.15
CA TRP A 158 -5.51 -5.18 -6.67
C TRP A 158 -6.23 -3.99 -7.30
N GLU A 159 -6.61 -4.06 -8.58
CA GLU A 159 -7.41 -2.99 -9.20
C GLU A 159 -8.76 -2.85 -8.49
N SER A 160 -9.42 -3.97 -8.19
CA SER A 160 -10.70 -3.97 -7.47
C SER A 160 -10.54 -3.49 -6.02
N LEU A 161 -9.54 -4.01 -5.31
CA LEU A 161 -9.29 -3.70 -3.91
C LEU A 161 -8.91 -2.23 -3.72
N LEU A 162 -8.02 -1.69 -4.57
CA LEU A 162 -7.50 -0.32 -4.48
C LEU A 162 -8.44 0.74 -5.11
N GLY A 163 -9.58 0.32 -5.64
CA GLY A 163 -10.55 1.22 -6.27
C GLY A 163 -10.07 1.82 -7.59
N GLY A 164 -9.17 1.13 -8.29
CA GLY A 164 -8.54 1.56 -9.54
C GLY A 164 -7.12 1.04 -9.67
N ARG A 165 -6.36 1.58 -10.63
CA ARG A 165 -4.94 1.23 -10.86
C ARG A 165 -4.04 2.42 -10.54
N PRO A 166 -3.65 2.62 -9.27
CA PRO A 166 -2.67 3.63 -8.93
C PRO A 166 -1.36 3.41 -9.71
N SER A 167 -0.65 4.50 -9.98
CA SER A 167 0.67 4.44 -10.62
C SER A 167 1.68 3.73 -9.70
N PRO A 168 2.85 3.32 -10.21
CA PRO A 168 3.94 2.87 -9.33
C PRO A 168 4.35 3.94 -8.32
N GLY A 169 4.62 3.53 -7.07
CA GLY A 169 5.04 4.40 -5.98
C GLY A 169 4.16 4.32 -4.73
N TYR A 170 4.27 5.34 -3.88
CA TYR A 170 3.51 5.44 -2.64
C TYR A 170 2.17 6.15 -2.84
N HIS A 171 1.14 5.64 -2.17
CA HIS A 171 -0.22 6.20 -2.17
C HIS A 171 -0.75 6.23 -0.74
N LEU A 172 -1.25 7.39 -0.33
CA LEU A 172 -2.09 7.47 0.86
C LEU A 172 -3.52 7.12 0.44
N MET A 173 -4.06 6.05 1.02
CA MET A 173 -5.38 5.53 0.67
C MET A 173 -6.34 5.71 1.83
N GLU A 174 -7.56 6.12 1.52
CA GLU A 174 -8.69 6.07 2.44
C GLU A 174 -9.30 4.66 2.48
N VAL A 175 -9.65 4.20 3.67
CA VAL A 175 -10.36 2.94 3.90
C VAL A 175 -11.85 3.16 3.64
N VAL A 176 -12.38 2.48 2.62
CA VAL A 176 -13.80 2.44 2.28
C VAL A 176 -14.43 1.25 2.98
N ARG A 177 -14.91 1.49 4.21
CA ARG A 177 -15.54 0.49 5.06
C ARG A 177 -16.88 0.02 4.53
N LYS A 178 -17.14 -1.27 4.62
CA LYS A 178 -18.48 -1.84 4.34
C LYS A 178 -19.36 -1.77 5.58
N THR A 179 -20.60 -1.31 5.41
CA THR A 179 -21.59 -1.38 6.50
C THR A 179 -22.00 -2.83 6.77
N PRO A 180 -22.52 -3.16 7.97
CA PRO A 180 -23.05 -4.49 8.25
C PRO A 180 -24.11 -4.95 7.24
N GLU A 181 -24.95 -4.03 6.78
CA GLU A 181 -25.98 -4.29 5.77
C GLU A 181 -25.37 -4.62 4.40
N GLU A 182 -24.33 -3.89 4.00
CA GLU A 182 -23.58 -4.18 2.77
C GLU A 182 -22.92 -5.57 2.87
N LYS A 183 -22.20 -5.85 3.96
CA LYS A 183 -21.58 -7.17 4.19
C LYS A 183 -22.62 -8.29 4.13
N GLN A 184 -23.79 -8.10 4.74
CA GLN A 184 -24.89 -9.06 4.70
C GLN A 184 -25.45 -9.25 3.29
N ALA A 185 -25.60 -8.18 2.50
CA ALA A 185 -26.08 -8.25 1.13
C ALA A 185 -25.09 -9.02 0.23
N ILE A 186 -23.79 -8.76 0.38
CA ILE A 186 -22.72 -9.45 -0.35
C ILE A 186 -22.70 -10.94 0.02
N GLN A 187 -22.77 -11.25 1.32
CA GLN A 187 -22.83 -12.64 1.78
C GLN A 187 -24.07 -13.37 1.24
N ALA A 188 -25.24 -12.72 1.23
CA ALA A 188 -26.46 -13.31 0.69
C ALA A 188 -26.36 -13.56 -0.83
N CYS A 189 -25.68 -12.68 -1.55
CA CYS A 189 -25.41 -12.84 -2.98
C CYS A 189 -24.54 -14.08 -3.25
N TYR A 190 -23.40 -14.21 -2.55
CA TYR A 190 -22.54 -15.39 -2.67
C TYR A 190 -23.22 -16.67 -2.21
N GLN A 191 -24.05 -16.61 -1.15
CA GLN A 191 -24.84 -17.77 -0.70
C GLN A 191 -25.81 -18.22 -1.79
N THR A 192 -26.52 -17.28 -2.42
CA THR A 192 -27.49 -17.60 -3.49
C THR A 192 -26.80 -18.24 -4.69
N TYR A 193 -25.64 -17.71 -5.08
CA TYR A 193 -24.83 -18.29 -6.14
C TYR A 193 -24.30 -19.69 -5.77
N GLY A 194 -23.76 -19.84 -4.55
CA GLY A 194 -23.29 -21.11 -4.03
C GLY A 194 -24.38 -22.17 -3.99
N ASP A 195 -25.58 -21.82 -3.56
CA ASP A 195 -26.74 -22.73 -3.54
C ASP A 195 -27.12 -23.16 -4.97
N ALA A 196 -27.10 -22.24 -5.93
CA ALA A 196 -27.41 -22.53 -7.33
C ALA A 196 -26.36 -23.46 -7.99
N ILE A 197 -25.07 -23.14 -7.84
CA ILE A 197 -23.99 -23.93 -8.47
C ILE A 197 -23.87 -25.31 -7.83
N ASN A 198 -23.99 -25.42 -6.50
CA ASN A 198 -24.00 -26.70 -5.81
C ASN A 198 -25.19 -27.56 -6.24
N GLY A 199 -26.38 -26.97 -6.38
CA GLY A 199 -27.56 -27.69 -6.88
C GLY A 199 -27.41 -28.19 -8.32
N CYS A 200 -26.62 -27.50 -9.14
CA CYS A 200 -26.28 -27.95 -10.49
C CYS A 200 -25.26 -29.11 -10.46
N TYR A 201 -24.18 -28.95 -9.69
CA TYR A 201 -23.15 -29.99 -9.52
C TYR A 201 -23.68 -31.28 -8.91
N ASP A 202 -24.62 -31.19 -7.95
CA ASP A 202 -25.30 -32.34 -7.38
C ASP A 202 -26.05 -33.15 -8.45
N GLN A 203 -26.62 -32.50 -9.46
CA GLN A 203 -27.27 -33.18 -10.58
C GLN A 203 -26.24 -33.86 -11.49
N CYS A 204 -25.14 -33.17 -11.80
CA CYS A 204 -24.05 -33.73 -12.59
C CYS A 204 -23.45 -34.97 -11.92
N SER A 205 -23.33 -34.98 -10.59
CA SER A 205 -22.77 -36.11 -9.83
C SER A 205 -23.56 -37.42 -9.98
N GLN A 206 -24.81 -37.35 -10.45
CA GLN A 206 -25.67 -38.51 -10.70
C GLN A 206 -25.55 -39.06 -12.12
N MET A 207 -24.80 -38.38 -12.99
CA MET A 207 -24.60 -38.77 -14.39
C MET A 207 -23.49 -39.81 -14.55
N SER A 208 -23.36 -40.35 -15.77
CA SER A 208 -22.25 -41.21 -16.13
C SER A 208 -20.93 -40.43 -16.13
N SER A 209 -19.79 -41.12 -15.99
CA SER A 209 -18.48 -40.48 -16.09
C SER A 209 -18.26 -39.77 -17.43
N ASP A 210 -18.90 -40.25 -18.49
CA ASP A 210 -18.75 -39.73 -19.85
C ASP A 210 -19.53 -38.41 -20.03
N ASP A 211 -20.56 -38.17 -19.22
CA ASP A 211 -21.41 -36.97 -19.27
C ASP A 211 -21.08 -35.94 -18.19
N TYR A 212 -20.35 -36.34 -17.12
CA TYR A 212 -20.06 -35.50 -15.95
C TYR A 212 -19.36 -34.18 -16.32
N ASP A 213 -18.28 -34.25 -17.08
CA ASP A 213 -17.49 -33.06 -17.45
C ASP A 213 -18.29 -32.08 -18.33
N ALA A 214 -19.11 -32.63 -19.24
CA ALA A 214 -19.98 -31.82 -20.09
C ALA A 214 -21.09 -31.12 -19.27
N CYS A 215 -21.61 -31.81 -18.26
CA CYS A 215 -22.58 -31.24 -17.33
C CYS A 215 -21.97 -30.13 -16.47
N LEU A 216 -20.76 -30.32 -15.91
CA LEU A 216 -20.08 -29.26 -15.14
C LEU A 216 -19.84 -28.00 -16.00
N ALA A 217 -19.37 -28.18 -17.23
CA ALA A 217 -19.16 -27.06 -18.14
C ALA A 217 -20.46 -26.31 -18.47
N ASP A 218 -21.59 -27.02 -18.60
CA ASP A 218 -22.91 -26.40 -18.79
C ASP A 218 -23.38 -25.67 -17.52
N CYS A 219 -23.14 -26.23 -16.33
CA CYS A 219 -23.40 -25.57 -15.05
C CYS A 219 -22.66 -24.24 -14.91
N ASP A 220 -21.36 -24.21 -15.21
CA ASP A 220 -20.55 -22.97 -15.15
C ASP A 220 -21.06 -21.89 -16.11
N VAL A 221 -21.52 -22.28 -17.30
CA VAL A 221 -22.11 -21.36 -18.28
C VAL A 221 -23.47 -20.83 -17.81
N GLN A 222 -24.28 -21.66 -17.16
CA GLN A 222 -25.60 -21.28 -16.64
C GLN A 222 -25.51 -20.44 -15.36
N HIS A 223 -24.45 -20.63 -14.58
CA HIS A 223 -24.19 -19.95 -13.33
C HIS A 223 -22.84 -19.24 -13.41
N PRO A 224 -22.73 -18.13 -14.18
CA PRO A 224 -21.52 -17.34 -14.17
C PRO A 224 -21.28 -16.74 -12.78
N GLU A 225 -20.01 -16.52 -12.44
CA GLU A 225 -19.63 -15.90 -11.17
C GLU A 225 -20.36 -14.56 -11.00
N PRO A 226 -21.03 -14.33 -9.85
CA PRO A 226 -21.79 -13.12 -9.64
C PRO A 226 -20.86 -11.95 -9.32
N ASP A 227 -21.20 -10.77 -9.82
CA ASP A 227 -20.61 -9.52 -9.34
C ASP A 227 -21.27 -9.11 -8.01
N CYS A 228 -20.96 -9.85 -6.94
CA CYS A 228 -21.44 -9.54 -5.60
C CYS A 228 -20.66 -8.39 -4.94
N GLY A 229 -19.55 -7.95 -5.54
CA GLY A 229 -18.58 -7.06 -4.90
C GLY A 229 -17.77 -7.74 -3.79
N SER A 230 -16.80 -7.02 -3.23
CA SER A 230 -15.97 -7.51 -2.14
C SER A 230 -16.64 -7.34 -0.78
N GLY A 231 -16.74 -8.43 -0.01
CA GLY A 231 -17.15 -8.38 1.39
C GLY A 231 -16.13 -7.71 2.32
N LYS A 232 -14.95 -7.38 1.78
CA LYS A 232 -13.84 -6.72 2.46
C LYS A 232 -13.91 -5.21 2.30
N ASP A 233 -13.22 -4.54 3.21
CA ASP A 233 -13.00 -3.12 3.07
C ASP A 233 -12.16 -2.87 1.81
N THR A 234 -12.53 -1.85 1.06
CA THR A 234 -11.84 -1.44 -0.17
C THR A 234 -11.10 -0.15 0.08
N PHE A 235 -10.32 0.32 -0.89
CA PHE A 235 -9.61 1.57 -0.79
C PHE A 235 -9.98 2.53 -1.90
N ARG A 236 -9.65 3.79 -1.67
CA ARG A 236 -9.57 4.80 -2.72
C ARG A 236 -8.44 5.76 -2.38
N GLU A 237 -7.85 6.41 -3.39
CA GLU A 237 -6.87 7.45 -3.12
C GLU A 237 -7.45 8.56 -2.24
N ALA A 238 -6.68 8.99 -1.25
CA ALA A 238 -7.04 10.15 -0.46
C ALA A 238 -7.20 11.37 -1.39
N PRO A 239 -8.24 12.21 -1.25
CA PRO A 239 -8.57 13.27 -2.22
C PRO A 239 -7.43 14.26 -2.49
N ASN A 240 -6.52 14.46 -1.54
CA ASN A 240 -5.35 15.32 -1.67
C ASN A 240 -4.02 14.54 -1.63
N GLY A 241 -4.05 13.21 -1.81
CA GLY A 241 -2.89 12.33 -1.63
C GLY A 241 -2.17 12.60 -0.31
N PHE A 242 -0.86 12.79 -0.36
CA PHE A 242 -0.03 13.15 0.81
C PHE A 242 -0.28 14.56 1.37
N GLY A 243 -1.10 15.39 0.72
CA GLY A 243 -1.61 16.63 1.29
C GLY A 243 -2.70 16.43 2.33
N THR A 244 -3.32 15.24 2.39
CA THR A 244 -4.32 14.88 3.39
C THR A 244 -3.65 14.74 4.77
N ALA A 245 -4.18 15.43 5.77
CA ALA A 245 -3.77 15.25 7.16
C ALA A 245 -4.58 14.12 7.79
N ILE A 246 -3.90 13.10 8.29
CA ILE A 246 -4.55 11.93 8.90
C ILE A 246 -4.63 12.05 10.42
N GLU A 247 -5.58 11.32 11.01
CA GLU A 247 -5.68 11.16 12.47
C GLU A 247 -5.27 9.74 12.87
N VAL A 248 -4.53 9.64 13.97
CA VAL A 248 -4.15 8.39 14.63
C VAL A 248 -4.73 8.45 16.03
N HIS A 249 -5.71 7.60 16.32
CA HIS A 249 -6.45 7.64 17.57
C HIS A 249 -5.81 6.73 18.62
N LEU A 250 -5.50 7.28 19.79
CA LEU A 250 -5.03 6.52 20.95
C LEU A 250 -6.20 5.88 21.69
N GLY A 251 -6.09 4.60 22.06
CA GLY A 251 -7.14 3.89 22.80
C GLY A 251 -7.16 2.40 22.49
N GLU A 252 -8.26 1.73 22.88
CA GLU A 252 -8.53 0.40 22.33
C GLU A 252 -8.60 0.53 20.81
N PRO A 253 -7.91 -0.33 20.05
CA PRO A 253 -8.05 -0.33 18.61
C PRO A 253 -9.53 -0.54 18.31
N ALA A 254 -10.15 0.40 17.57
CA ALA A 254 -11.46 0.12 16.99
C ALA A 254 -11.37 -1.14 16.13
N GLN A 255 -12.53 -1.73 15.85
CA GLN A 255 -12.65 -2.95 15.07
C GLN A 255 -11.63 -2.96 13.93
N GLY A 256 -10.67 -3.88 14.00
CA GLY A 256 -9.55 -3.93 13.05
C GLY A 256 -10.06 -3.97 11.63
N ILE A 257 -9.29 -3.43 10.70
CA ILE A 257 -9.70 -3.36 9.29
C ILE A 257 -9.83 -4.78 8.73
N ASP A 258 -10.97 -5.07 8.09
CA ASP A 258 -11.33 -6.43 7.63
C ASP A 258 -10.78 -6.67 6.22
N TRP A 259 -9.49 -7.02 6.16
CA TRP A 259 -8.75 -7.28 4.93
C TRP A 259 -8.90 -8.69 4.35
N PHE A 260 -9.10 -9.72 5.20
CA PHE A 260 -8.95 -11.15 4.87
C PHE A 260 -10.17 -12.00 5.17
#